data_AF-A0A1E3QH26-F1
#
_entry.id   AF-A0A1E3QH26-F1
#
_cell.length_a   1.000
_cell.length_b   1.000
_cell.length_c   1.000
_cell.angle_alpha   90.00
_cell.angle_beta   90.00
_cell.angle_gamma   90.00
#
_symmetry.space_group_name_H-M   'P 1'
#
loop_
_entity.id
_entity.type
_entity.pdbx_description
1 polymer ?
#
loop_
_entity_poly.entity_id
_entity_poly.type
_entity_poly.pdbx_seq_one_letter_code
_entity_poly.pdbx_strand_id
1 'polypeptide(L)'
;MSSGSKRLKNLQICRPFVYGNMAVPLKEDRSPDIPPDHTHSWTVFLKGVNGDDLSNFVKRVVFKLHETYPNSSRSIEEPPFEVTETGWGEFEISIRVYFVPEASEKNVVMYHHLKLHPYGPEAEQQKSDGATVTSMQYDEFVFNEPTESLFEILTKKSGAVLPAQKSMMVPFSIQSENEELDRLSDAQSKVQENIRRLTERIHVLEQEKASLQSL
;
A
#
# COMPACT_ATOMS: atom_id res chain seq x y z
N MET A 1 -2.04 -36.19 -6.45
CA MET A 1 -0.74 -35.52 -6.29
C MET A 1 -0.93 -34.38 -5.29
N SER A 2 -0.49 -34.54 -4.04
CA SER A 2 -0.72 -33.57 -2.95
C SER A 2 0.56 -32.77 -2.66
N SER A 3 0.94 -31.90 -3.59
CA SER A 3 2.16 -31.09 -3.46
C SER A 3 1.93 -29.74 -2.77
N GLY A 4 0.71 -29.43 -2.29
CA GLY A 4 0.33 -28.10 -1.81
C GLY A 4 0.27 -27.88 -0.29
N SER A 5 0.63 -28.87 0.53
CA SER A 5 0.44 -28.79 2.00
C SER A 5 1.71 -28.48 2.80
N LYS A 6 2.88 -28.40 2.16
CA LYS A 6 4.15 -28.14 2.86
C LYS A 6 4.25 -26.65 3.17
N ARG A 7 4.34 -26.31 4.46
CA ARG A 7 4.54 -24.94 4.95
C ARG A 7 6.03 -24.62 5.08
N LEU A 8 6.42 -23.40 4.72
CA LEU A 8 7.79 -22.91 4.80
C LEU A 8 8.05 -22.34 6.20
N LYS A 9 8.79 -23.09 7.04
CA LYS A 9 9.07 -22.69 8.43
C LYS A 9 9.92 -21.43 8.50
N ASN A 10 9.70 -20.62 9.53
CA ASN A 10 10.45 -19.39 9.80
C ASN A 10 10.42 -18.36 8.65
N LEU A 11 9.41 -18.42 7.79
CA LEU A 11 9.20 -17.48 6.70
C LEU A 11 7.91 -16.71 6.92
N GLN A 12 7.96 -15.39 6.72
CA GLN A 12 6.80 -14.51 6.76
C GLN A 12 6.78 -13.67 5.48
N ILE A 13 5.62 -13.55 4.85
CA ILE A 13 5.41 -12.64 3.72
C ILE A 13 4.27 -11.68 4.05
N CYS A 14 4.52 -10.39 3.86
CA CYS A 14 3.51 -9.35 3.98
C CYS A 14 3.08 -8.83 2.60
N ARG A 15 1.78 -8.59 2.43
CA ARG A 15 1.22 -7.95 1.23
C ARG A 15 0.40 -6.72 1.64
N PRO A 16 0.86 -5.50 1.33
CA PRO A 16 0.18 -4.28 1.72
C PRO A 16 -1.03 -4.00 0.85
N PHE A 17 -2.11 -3.53 1.45
CA PHE A 17 -3.34 -3.17 0.76
C PHE A 17 -4.00 -1.95 1.42
N VAL A 18 -4.94 -1.36 0.68
CA VAL A 18 -5.76 -0.25 1.13
C VAL A 18 -7.22 -0.62 0.96
N TYR A 19 -8.01 -0.39 1.99
CA TYR A 19 -9.46 -0.51 1.92
C TYR A 19 -10.12 0.78 2.39
N GLY A 20 -11.36 0.98 2.00
CA GLY A 20 -12.12 2.14 2.43
C GLY A 20 -13.20 2.51 1.43
N ASN A 21 -13.59 3.78 1.42
CA ASN A 21 -14.59 4.26 0.49
C ASN A 21 -14.26 5.65 -0.07
N MET A 22 -14.85 5.91 -1.24
CA MET A 22 -15.02 7.25 -1.80
C MET A 22 -16.51 7.57 -1.87
N ALA A 23 -16.90 8.82 -1.67
CA ALA A 23 -18.28 9.27 -1.76
C ALA A 23 -18.37 10.63 -2.47
N VAL A 24 -19.37 10.77 -3.32
CA VAL A 24 -19.66 11.97 -4.10
C VAL A 24 -21.12 12.35 -3.87
N PRO A 25 -21.43 13.62 -3.52
CA PRO A 25 -22.80 14.10 -3.44
C PRO A 25 -23.51 13.94 -4.78
N LEU A 26 -24.74 13.41 -4.76
CA LEU A 26 -25.58 13.32 -5.96
C LEU A 26 -26.05 14.73 -6.37
N LYS A 27 -25.96 15.05 -7.66
CA LYS A 27 -26.48 16.29 -8.24
C LYS A 27 -27.97 16.15 -8.56
N GLU A 28 -28.65 17.27 -8.79
CA GLU A 28 -30.08 17.31 -9.11
C GLU A 28 -30.44 16.57 -10.41
N ASP A 29 -29.50 16.47 -11.36
CA ASP A 29 -29.64 15.69 -12.60
C ASP A 29 -29.37 14.20 -12.37
N ARG A 30 -30.24 13.57 -11.57
CA ARG A 30 -30.14 12.15 -11.18
C ARG A 30 -30.96 11.25 -12.09
N SER A 31 -30.48 10.03 -12.33
CA SER A 31 -31.24 9.04 -13.08
C SER A 31 -32.55 8.69 -12.35
N PRO A 32 -33.64 8.39 -13.06
CA PRO A 32 -34.95 8.06 -12.45
C PRO A 32 -34.92 6.84 -11.53
N ASP A 33 -33.91 5.98 -11.68
CA ASP A 33 -33.77 4.71 -10.94
C ASP A 33 -33.21 4.90 -9.53
N ILE A 34 -32.67 6.07 -9.19
CA ILE A 34 -32.09 6.35 -7.87
C ILE A 34 -33.22 6.77 -6.90
N PRO A 35 -33.36 6.11 -5.73
CA PRO A 35 -34.35 6.49 -4.74
C PRO A 35 -34.25 7.98 -4.35
N PRO A 36 -35.39 8.67 -4.16
CA PRO A 36 -35.40 10.11 -3.93
C PRO A 36 -34.68 10.54 -2.65
N ASP A 37 -34.60 9.64 -1.68
CA ASP A 37 -34.00 9.87 -0.36
C ASP A 37 -32.47 9.68 -0.36
N HIS A 38 -31.89 9.17 -1.46
CA HIS A 38 -30.44 8.98 -1.54
C HIS A 38 -29.73 10.30 -1.84
N THR A 39 -28.67 10.59 -1.09
CA THR A 39 -27.95 11.87 -1.15
C THR A 39 -26.54 11.74 -1.73
N HIS A 40 -25.92 10.57 -1.63
CA HIS A 40 -24.55 10.32 -2.09
C HIS A 40 -24.48 9.06 -2.95
N SER A 41 -23.57 9.08 -3.93
CA SER A 41 -23.02 7.88 -4.57
C SER A 41 -21.71 7.56 -3.88
N TRP A 42 -21.51 6.31 -3.48
CA TRP A 42 -20.32 5.88 -2.77
C TRP A 42 -19.81 4.55 -3.30
N THR A 43 -18.48 4.41 -3.29
CA THR A 43 -17.78 3.21 -3.72
C THR A 43 -16.92 2.73 -2.57
N VAL A 44 -17.21 1.54 -2.04
CA VAL A 44 -16.33 0.83 -1.11
C VAL A 44 -15.41 -0.08 -1.90
N PHE A 45 -14.13 -0.16 -1.52
CA PHE A 45 -13.14 -0.92 -2.28
C PHE A 45 -12.09 -1.57 -1.39
N LEU A 46 -11.39 -2.54 -1.98
CA LEU A 46 -10.15 -3.12 -1.50
C LEU A 46 -9.16 -3.19 -2.67
N LYS A 47 -7.99 -2.59 -2.52
CA LYS A 47 -6.99 -2.50 -3.60
C LYS A 47 -5.56 -2.67 -3.08
N GLY A 48 -4.66 -3.16 -3.91
CA GLY A 48 -3.24 -3.23 -3.58
C GLY A 48 -2.63 -1.82 -3.53
N VAL A 49 -1.60 -1.66 -2.70
CA VAL A 49 -0.81 -0.43 -2.68
C VAL A 49 -0.07 -0.26 -4.01
N ASN A 50 0.03 0.97 -4.52
CA ASN A 50 0.70 1.28 -5.79
C ASN A 50 0.16 0.52 -7.03
N GLY A 51 -1.11 0.11 -7.00
CA GLY A 51 -1.72 -0.63 -8.10
C GLY A 51 -1.33 -2.11 -8.13
N ASP A 52 -0.83 -2.65 -7.02
CA ASP A 52 -0.53 -4.08 -6.91
C ASP A 52 -1.81 -4.92 -7.11
N ASP A 53 -1.64 -6.01 -7.80
CA ASP A 53 -2.72 -6.88 -8.23
C ASP A 53 -2.93 -7.99 -7.19
N LEU A 54 -4.01 -7.84 -6.42
CA LEU A 54 -4.34 -8.77 -5.34
C LEU A 54 -4.97 -10.08 -5.85
N SER A 55 -5.43 -10.13 -7.11
CA SER A 55 -6.14 -11.30 -7.66
C SER A 55 -5.29 -12.57 -7.71
N ASN A 56 -3.96 -12.42 -7.65
CA ASN A 56 -3.03 -13.56 -7.63
C ASN A 56 -3.25 -14.47 -6.42
N PHE A 57 -3.61 -13.90 -5.26
CA PHE A 57 -3.77 -14.66 -4.01
C PHE A 57 -5.11 -14.44 -3.31
N VAL A 58 -5.88 -13.41 -3.71
CA VAL A 58 -7.26 -13.18 -3.28
C VAL A 58 -8.20 -13.83 -4.27
N LYS A 59 -9.01 -14.78 -3.79
CA LYS A 59 -10.04 -15.47 -4.59
C LYS A 59 -11.30 -14.63 -4.77
N ARG A 60 -11.76 -13.98 -3.70
CA ARG A 60 -12.95 -13.14 -3.71
C ARG A 60 -13.02 -12.27 -2.47
N VAL A 61 -13.70 -11.14 -2.59
CA VAL A 61 -14.00 -10.21 -1.49
C VAL A 61 -15.51 -10.12 -1.33
N VAL A 62 -15.99 -10.25 -0.09
CA VAL A 62 -17.40 -10.09 0.25
C VAL A 62 -17.59 -8.81 1.04
N PHE A 63 -18.36 -7.87 0.49
CA PHE A 63 -18.79 -6.67 1.16
C PHE A 63 -20.18 -6.91 1.76
N LYS A 64 -20.29 -6.91 3.09
CA LYS A 64 -21.57 -6.96 3.79
C LYS A 64 -22.01 -5.53 4.13
N LEU A 65 -22.97 -5.05 3.37
CA LEU A 65 -23.67 -3.78 3.54
C LEU A 65 -24.74 -3.87 4.64
N HIS A 66 -25.38 -2.73 4.95
CA HIS A 66 -26.53 -2.68 5.85
C HIS A 66 -27.71 -3.51 5.30
N GLU A 67 -28.53 -4.08 6.19
CA GLU A 67 -29.61 -5.01 5.84
C GLU A 67 -30.74 -4.38 5.02
N THR A 68 -30.82 -3.05 5.00
CA THR A 68 -31.76 -2.29 4.16
C THR A 68 -31.43 -2.37 2.67
N TYR A 69 -30.19 -2.72 2.30
CA TYR A 69 -29.81 -2.87 0.91
C TYR A 69 -30.25 -4.24 0.36
N PRO A 70 -30.84 -4.28 -0.85
CA PRO A 70 -31.09 -5.54 -1.53
C PRO A 70 -29.76 -6.24 -1.80
N ASN A 71 -29.70 -7.54 -1.54
CA ASN A 71 -28.48 -8.33 -1.61
C ASN A 71 -27.34 -7.68 -0.80
N SER A 72 -27.59 -7.41 0.49
CA SER A 72 -26.63 -6.73 1.38
C SER A 72 -25.25 -7.40 1.44
N SER A 73 -25.15 -8.71 1.14
CA SER A 73 -23.87 -9.39 0.96
C SER A 73 -23.47 -9.45 -0.52
N ARG A 74 -22.56 -8.59 -0.95
CA ARG A 74 -22.02 -8.54 -2.32
C ARG A 74 -20.71 -9.30 -2.40
N SER A 75 -20.64 -10.34 -3.24
CA SER A 75 -19.42 -11.13 -3.46
C SER A 75 -18.79 -10.75 -4.79
N ILE A 76 -17.57 -10.22 -4.75
CA ILE A 76 -16.78 -9.82 -5.92
C ILE A 76 -15.63 -10.81 -6.09
N GLU A 77 -15.63 -11.54 -7.20
CA GLU A 77 -14.65 -12.61 -7.45
C GLU A 77 -13.48 -12.15 -8.33
N GLU A 78 -13.64 -11.06 -9.08
CA GLU A 78 -12.63 -10.52 -9.98
C GLU A 78 -12.34 -9.03 -9.68
N PRO A 79 -11.10 -8.54 -9.88
CA PRO A 79 -10.78 -7.14 -9.70
C PRO A 79 -11.46 -6.26 -10.77
N PRO A 80 -11.80 -5.00 -10.48
CA PRO A 80 -11.56 -4.29 -9.21
C PRO A 80 -12.49 -4.78 -8.09
N PHE A 81 -11.92 -5.02 -6.91
CA PHE A 81 -12.69 -5.44 -5.73
C PHE A 81 -13.40 -4.23 -5.11
N GLU A 82 -14.47 -3.79 -5.74
CA GLU A 82 -15.24 -2.62 -5.33
C GLU A 82 -16.75 -2.81 -5.52
N VAL A 83 -17.52 -2.06 -4.74
CA VAL A 83 -18.98 -2.01 -4.82
C VAL A 83 -19.39 -0.55 -4.80
N THR A 84 -20.11 -0.13 -5.85
CA THR A 84 -20.70 1.20 -5.95
C THR A 84 -22.19 1.12 -5.66
N GLU A 85 -22.65 1.96 -4.75
CA GLU A 85 -24.04 2.06 -4.32
C GLU A 85 -24.41 3.51 -4.05
N THR A 86 -25.70 3.77 -3.86
CA THR A 86 -26.19 5.09 -3.46
C THR A 86 -26.83 5.01 -2.07
N GLY A 87 -26.80 6.09 -1.31
CA GLY A 87 -27.38 6.11 0.02
C GLY A 87 -27.33 7.48 0.69
N TRP A 88 -27.85 7.53 1.91
CA TRP A 88 -27.90 8.75 2.71
C TRP A 88 -27.24 8.62 4.08
N GLY A 89 -27.02 7.40 4.56
CA GLY A 89 -26.50 7.12 5.90
C GLY A 89 -25.09 6.55 5.90
N GLU A 90 -24.34 6.87 6.94
CA GLU A 90 -23.07 6.24 7.28
C GLU A 90 -23.33 4.97 8.12
N PHE A 91 -22.66 3.87 7.81
CA PHE A 91 -22.79 2.60 8.53
C PHE A 91 -21.51 1.78 8.42
N GLU A 92 -21.39 0.74 9.23
CA GLU A 92 -20.24 -0.17 9.19
C GLU A 92 -20.41 -1.24 8.09
N ILE A 93 -19.41 -1.34 7.22
CA ILE A 93 -19.31 -2.35 6.16
C ILE A 93 -18.30 -3.40 6.61
N SER A 94 -18.73 -4.67 6.64
CA SER A 94 -17.81 -5.80 6.87
C SER A 94 -17.21 -6.26 5.54
N ILE A 95 -15.90 -6.18 5.41
CA ILE A 95 -15.12 -6.58 4.24
C ILE A 95 -14.44 -7.92 4.55
N ARG A 96 -14.88 -8.99 3.90
CA ARG A 96 -14.34 -10.35 4.12
C ARG A 96 -13.58 -10.84 2.89
N VAL A 97 -12.29 -11.07 3.07
CA VAL A 97 -11.37 -11.49 2.02
C VAL A 97 -11.16 -13.00 2.10
N TYR A 98 -11.39 -13.70 1.00
CA TYR A 98 -11.12 -15.12 0.85
C TYR A 98 -9.90 -15.31 -0.04
N PHE A 99 -8.95 -16.11 0.43
CA PHE A 99 -7.76 -16.45 -0.35
C PHE A 99 -8.00 -17.61 -1.31
N VAL A 100 -7.09 -17.75 -2.27
CA VAL A 100 -7.05 -18.92 -3.17
C VAL A 100 -6.87 -20.21 -2.38
N PRO A 101 -7.43 -21.35 -2.83
CA PRO A 101 -7.34 -22.62 -2.09
C PRO A 101 -5.90 -23.05 -1.75
N GLU A 102 -4.96 -22.72 -2.64
CA GLU A 102 -3.52 -22.97 -2.51
C GLU A 102 -2.91 -22.26 -1.30
N ALA A 103 -3.50 -21.15 -0.85
CA ALA A 103 -3.09 -20.45 0.36
C ALA A 103 -3.27 -21.32 1.60
N SER A 104 -4.31 -22.16 1.64
CA SER A 104 -4.73 -22.87 2.84
C SER A 104 -4.86 -21.96 4.07
N GLU A 105 -5.22 -20.70 3.84
CA GLU A 105 -5.39 -19.68 4.88
C GLU A 105 -6.86 -19.41 5.19
N LYS A 106 -7.13 -19.00 6.44
CA LYS A 106 -8.46 -18.54 6.84
C LYS A 106 -8.77 -17.20 6.18
N ASN A 107 -10.06 -16.91 6.02
CA ASN A 107 -10.48 -15.60 5.55
C ASN A 107 -10.12 -14.51 6.56
N VAL A 108 -9.86 -13.31 6.05
CA VAL A 108 -9.64 -12.10 6.85
C VAL A 108 -10.91 -11.26 6.81
N VAL A 109 -11.30 -10.68 7.95
CA VAL A 109 -12.45 -9.79 8.06
C VAL A 109 -11.99 -8.45 8.61
N MET A 110 -12.36 -7.39 7.92
CA MET A 110 -12.13 -6.01 8.33
C MET A 110 -13.46 -5.27 8.39
N TYR A 111 -13.50 -4.19 9.15
CA TYR A 111 -14.68 -3.37 9.33
C TYR A 111 -14.33 -1.94 8.94
N HIS A 112 -15.07 -1.41 7.96
CA HIS A 112 -14.89 -0.03 7.50
C HIS A 112 -16.15 0.77 7.78
N HIS A 113 -16.03 1.89 8.49
CA HIS A 113 -17.15 2.79 8.68
C HIS A 113 -17.30 3.71 7.46
N LEU A 114 -18.37 3.53 6.69
CA LEU A 114 -18.63 4.29 5.48
C LEU A 114 -18.69 5.79 5.79
N LYS A 115 -17.87 6.59 5.10
CA LYS A 115 -17.85 8.06 5.24
C LYS A 115 -18.45 8.73 4.03
N LEU A 116 -19.51 9.50 4.25
CA LEU A 116 -20.20 10.28 3.22
C LEU A 116 -19.88 11.77 3.35
N HIS A 117 -19.63 12.25 4.57
CA HIS A 117 -19.41 13.66 4.83
C HIS A 117 -17.94 14.00 5.13
N PRO A 118 -17.46 15.19 4.70
CA PRO A 118 -16.16 15.71 5.09
C PRO A 118 -16.00 15.77 6.62
N TYR A 119 -14.78 15.54 7.09
CA TYR A 119 -14.41 15.57 8.50
C TYR A 119 -13.17 16.47 8.70
N GLY A 120 -13.04 17.06 9.89
CA GLY A 120 -11.93 17.96 10.24
C GLY A 120 -12.31 19.45 10.20
N PRO A 121 -11.35 20.35 10.45
CA PRO A 121 -11.60 21.78 10.61
C PRO A 121 -12.10 22.49 9.33
N GLU A 122 -11.85 21.92 8.15
CA GLU A 122 -12.28 22.46 6.86
C GLU A 122 -13.57 21.80 6.32
N ALA A 123 -14.23 20.97 7.14
CA ALA A 123 -15.36 20.15 6.70
C ALA A 123 -16.54 20.97 6.14
N GLU A 124 -16.79 22.15 6.70
CA GLU A 124 -17.91 23.02 6.26
C GLU A 124 -17.67 23.64 4.88
N GLN A 125 -16.42 23.98 4.56
CA GLN A 125 -16.03 24.47 3.23
C GLN A 125 -16.03 23.34 2.19
N GLN A 126 -15.50 22.18 2.54
CA GLN A 126 -15.51 21.02 1.65
C GLN A 126 -16.93 20.52 1.34
N LYS A 127 -17.87 20.70 2.28
CA LYS A 127 -19.30 20.43 2.06
C LYS A 127 -19.91 21.41 1.05
N SER A 128 -19.61 22.70 1.15
CA SER A 128 -20.14 23.69 0.19
C SER A 128 -19.60 23.49 -1.21
N ASP A 129 -18.35 23.02 -1.32
CA ASP A 129 -17.68 22.81 -2.61
C ASP A 129 -18.10 21.50 -3.30
N GLY A 130 -18.92 20.68 -2.64
CA GLY A 130 -19.35 19.37 -3.17
C GLY A 130 -18.19 18.41 -3.38
N ALA A 131 -17.14 18.51 -2.54
CA ALA A 131 -15.91 17.75 -2.72
C ALA A 131 -16.12 16.25 -2.51
N THR A 132 -15.34 15.44 -3.24
CA THR A 132 -15.29 13.98 -3.06
C THR A 132 -14.72 13.66 -1.68
N VAL A 133 -15.50 12.95 -0.87
CA VAL A 133 -15.06 12.45 0.43
C VAL A 133 -14.31 11.13 0.22
N THR A 134 -13.13 11.03 0.80
CA THR A 134 -12.29 9.84 0.70
C THR A 134 -11.88 9.42 2.10
N SER A 135 -12.18 8.17 2.46
CA SER A 135 -11.76 7.56 3.72
C SER A 135 -11.06 6.24 3.39
N MET A 136 -9.76 6.18 3.62
CA MET A 136 -8.91 5.04 3.29
C MET A 136 -8.07 4.62 4.49
N GLN A 137 -7.91 3.31 4.68
CA GLN A 137 -7.09 2.70 5.71
C GLN A 137 -6.07 1.77 5.08
N TYR A 138 -4.83 1.84 5.58
CA TYR A 138 -3.74 0.94 5.21
C TYR A 138 -3.73 -0.27 6.13
N ASP A 139 -3.50 -1.45 5.56
CA ASP A 139 -3.31 -2.69 6.32
C ASP A 139 -2.47 -3.69 5.50
N GLU A 140 -2.06 -4.79 6.13
CA GLU A 140 -1.17 -5.79 5.54
C GLU A 140 -1.68 -7.22 5.74
N PHE A 141 -1.73 -8.00 4.66
CA PHE A 141 -1.92 -9.44 4.79
C PHE A 141 -0.60 -10.08 5.21
N VAL A 142 -0.56 -10.61 6.43
CA VAL A 142 0.62 -11.29 6.98
C VAL A 142 0.43 -12.80 6.88
N PHE A 143 1.21 -13.43 6.00
CA PHE A 143 1.24 -14.87 5.81
C PHE A 143 2.40 -15.48 6.60
N ASN A 144 2.08 -16.07 7.75
CA ASN A 144 3.06 -16.78 8.60
C ASN A 144 3.20 -18.22 8.13
N GLU A 145 4.44 -18.63 7.85
CA GLU A 145 4.78 -19.95 7.33
C GLU A 145 3.86 -20.37 6.15
N PRO A 146 3.87 -19.61 5.03
CA PRO A 146 2.98 -19.85 3.90
C PRO A 146 3.22 -21.23 3.30
N THR A 147 2.21 -21.78 2.63
CA THR A 147 2.39 -22.99 1.81
C THR A 147 3.38 -22.72 0.69
N GLU A 148 4.08 -23.77 0.23
CA GLU A 148 4.99 -23.68 -0.91
C GLU A 148 4.29 -23.13 -2.16
N SER A 149 3.06 -23.57 -2.42
CA SER A 149 2.24 -23.05 -3.53
C SER A 149 1.88 -21.57 -3.38
N LEU A 150 1.53 -21.11 -2.16
CA LEU A 150 1.27 -19.69 -1.92
C LEU A 150 2.55 -18.87 -2.05
N PHE A 151 3.66 -19.37 -1.55
CA PHE A 151 4.95 -18.72 -1.69
C PHE A 151 5.31 -18.51 -3.16
N GLU A 152 5.14 -19.54 -3.99
CA GLU A 152 5.33 -19.42 -5.43
C GLU A 152 4.39 -18.38 -6.03
N ILE A 153 3.09 -18.40 -5.73
CA ILE A 153 2.12 -17.40 -6.20
C ILE A 153 2.55 -15.98 -5.82
N LEU A 154 2.92 -15.78 -4.55
CA LEU A 154 3.30 -14.47 -4.02
C LEU A 154 4.63 -13.98 -4.60
N THR A 155 5.55 -14.87 -5.01
CA THR A 155 6.88 -14.51 -5.51
C THR A 155 7.02 -14.57 -7.04
N LYS A 156 6.05 -15.16 -7.75
CA LYS A 156 6.05 -15.33 -9.21
C LYS A 156 6.01 -14.01 -9.98
N LYS A 157 5.24 -13.03 -9.51
CA LYS A 157 5.50 -11.62 -9.86
C LYS A 157 6.62 -11.18 -8.93
N SER A 158 7.79 -10.88 -9.50
CA SER A 158 8.97 -10.38 -8.77
C SER A 158 8.54 -9.26 -7.81
N GLY A 159 8.37 -9.61 -6.53
CA GLY A 159 7.84 -8.71 -5.52
C GLY A 159 8.86 -7.61 -5.20
N ALA A 160 8.38 -6.36 -5.21
CA ALA A 160 9.13 -5.15 -4.89
C ALA A 160 10.34 -4.87 -5.81
N VAL A 161 10.11 -4.83 -7.13
CA VAL A 161 11.01 -4.05 -7.99
C VAL A 161 10.66 -2.59 -7.72
N LEU A 162 11.61 -1.82 -7.16
CA LEU A 162 11.50 -0.37 -7.13
C LEU A 162 11.11 0.09 -8.54
N PRO A 163 10.16 1.03 -8.70
CA PRO A 163 9.84 1.56 -10.02
C PRO A 163 11.12 1.98 -10.74
N ALA A 164 11.19 1.80 -12.05
CA ALA A 164 12.39 2.18 -12.80
C ALA A 164 12.68 3.69 -12.69
N GLN A 165 11.64 4.52 -12.65
CA GLN A 165 11.72 5.98 -12.62
C GLN A 165 11.01 6.55 -11.38
N LYS A 166 11.55 7.65 -10.83
CA LYS A 166 10.90 8.39 -9.74
C LYS A 166 9.69 9.19 -10.27
N SER A 167 8.64 9.28 -9.47
CA SER A 167 7.45 10.09 -9.74
C SER A 167 7.06 10.87 -8.48
N MET A 168 6.22 11.89 -8.63
CA MET A 168 5.73 12.70 -7.51
C MET A 168 5.00 11.86 -6.45
N MET A 169 4.31 10.79 -6.86
CA MET A 169 3.67 9.84 -5.94
C MET A 169 4.60 8.72 -5.45
N VAL A 170 5.73 8.47 -6.14
CA VAL A 170 6.64 7.37 -5.81
C VAL A 170 8.09 7.89 -5.84
N PRO A 171 8.54 8.53 -4.74
CA PRO A 171 9.86 9.16 -4.70
C PRO A 171 11.00 8.14 -4.66
N PHE A 172 10.74 6.92 -4.16
CA PHE A 172 11.70 5.84 -4.06
C PHE A 172 11.60 4.91 -5.27
N SER A 173 12.64 4.90 -6.08
CA SER A 173 12.77 4.19 -7.37
C SER A 173 14.22 3.74 -7.60
N ILE A 174 14.45 2.87 -8.59
CA ILE A 174 15.81 2.45 -9.00
C ILE A 174 16.64 3.67 -9.43
N GLN A 175 16.00 4.63 -10.12
CA GLN A 175 16.63 5.90 -10.46
C GLN A 175 17.09 6.66 -9.20
N SER A 176 16.23 6.80 -8.19
CA SER A 176 16.60 7.50 -6.96
C SER A 176 17.71 6.77 -6.19
N GLU A 177 17.71 5.45 -6.20
CA GLU A 177 18.75 4.64 -5.57
C GLU A 177 20.10 4.85 -6.26
N ASN A 178 20.14 4.83 -7.59
CA ASN A 178 21.36 5.11 -8.37
C ASN A 178 21.87 6.53 -8.13
N GLU A 179 20.97 7.53 -8.10
CA GLU A 179 21.34 8.92 -7.79
C GLU A 179 21.96 9.05 -6.38
N GLU A 180 21.47 8.30 -5.39
CA GLU A 180 22.06 8.26 -4.04
C GLU A 180 23.38 7.49 -4.00
N LEU A 181 23.51 6.40 -4.75
CA LEU A 181 24.78 5.65 -4.87
C LEU A 181 25.88 6.53 -5.47
N ASP A 182 25.56 7.31 -6.50
CA ASP A 182 26.50 8.26 -7.11
C ASP A 182 26.95 9.33 -6.09
N ARG A 183 26.00 9.89 -5.33
CA ARG A 183 26.32 10.87 -4.25
C ARG A 183 27.22 10.27 -3.18
N LEU A 184 26.95 9.02 -2.77
CA LEU A 184 27.76 8.31 -1.78
C LEU A 184 29.17 8.03 -2.32
N SER A 185 29.29 7.64 -3.59
CA SER A 185 30.57 7.41 -4.26
C SER A 185 31.42 8.69 -4.31
N ASP A 186 30.82 9.82 -4.66
CA ASP A 186 31.49 11.12 -4.68
C ASP A 186 31.95 11.55 -3.27
N ALA A 187 31.09 11.36 -2.27
CA ALA A 187 31.43 11.65 -0.88
C ALA A 187 32.58 10.77 -0.39
N GLN A 188 32.55 9.47 -0.72
CA GLN A 188 33.58 8.51 -0.35
C GLN A 188 34.93 8.87 -0.99
N SER A 189 34.93 9.29 -2.25
CA SER A 189 36.13 9.75 -2.96
C SER A 189 36.77 10.96 -2.28
N LYS A 190 35.95 11.94 -1.85
CA LYS A 190 36.45 13.11 -1.09
C LYS A 190 37.04 12.72 0.26
N VAL A 191 36.40 11.79 0.97
CA VAL A 191 36.91 11.29 2.25
C VAL A 191 38.25 10.59 2.06
N GLN A 192 38.38 9.74 1.03
CA GLN A 192 39.64 9.06 0.71
C GLN A 192 40.76 10.06 0.38
N GLU A 193 40.47 11.09 -0.41
CA GLU A 193 41.46 12.12 -0.73
C GLU A 193 41.91 12.90 0.52
N ASN A 194 40.96 13.24 1.41
CA ASN A 194 41.30 13.88 2.68
C ASN A 194 42.15 12.98 3.58
N ILE A 195 41.82 11.67 3.66
CA ILE A 195 42.62 10.69 4.39
C ILE A 195 44.03 10.63 3.83
N ARG A 196 44.18 10.57 2.50
CA ARG A 196 45.49 10.55 1.84
C ARG A 196 46.30 11.79 2.18
N ARG A 197 45.71 12.98 2.01
CA ARG A 197 46.36 14.26 2.30
C ARG A 197 46.80 14.37 3.76
N LEU A 198 45.95 13.96 4.70
CA LEU A 198 46.27 13.99 6.13
C LEU A 198 47.37 12.97 6.47
N THR A 199 47.36 11.80 5.84
CA THR A 199 48.41 10.78 6.03
C THR A 199 49.76 11.28 5.53
N GLU A 200 49.81 11.89 4.34
CA GLU A 200 51.03 12.52 3.81
C GLU A 200 51.52 13.65 4.73
N ARG A 201 50.60 14.47 5.25
CA ARG A 201 50.94 15.53 6.20
C ARG A 201 51.51 15.00 7.51
N ILE A 202 50.90 13.94 8.07
CA ILE A 202 51.41 13.26 9.27
C ILE A 202 52.81 12.73 9.02
N HIS A 203 53.05 12.07 7.87
CA HIS A 203 54.35 11.55 7.53
C HIS A 203 55.45 12.62 7.48
N VAL A 204 55.17 13.77 6.86
CA VAL A 204 56.11 14.91 6.82
C VAL A 204 56.39 15.45 8.23
N LEU A 205 55.34 15.61 9.05
CA LEU A 205 55.49 16.11 10.42
C LEU A 205 56.26 15.13 11.33
N GLU A 206 56.10 13.81 11.12
CA GLU A 206 56.87 12.79 11.83
C GLU A 206 58.37 12.84 11.48
N GLN A 207 58.70 13.04 10.19
CA GLN A 207 60.09 13.22 9.75
C GLN A 207 60.71 14.49 10.35
N GLU A 208 59.98 15.61 10.36
CA GLU A 208 60.42 16.87 10.94
C GLU A 208 60.60 16.76 12.47
N LYS A 209 59.68 16.08 13.16
CA LYS A 209 59.81 15.80 14.59
C LYS A 209 61.07 14.97 14.87
N ALA A 210 61.32 13.93 14.07
CA ALA A 210 62.48 13.06 14.25
C ALA A 210 63.81 13.80 14.04
N SER A 211 63.90 14.68 13.05
CA SER A 211 65.11 15.47 12.81
C SER A 211 65.39 16.46 13.95
N LEU A 212 64.36 17.12 14.49
CA LEU A 212 64.49 18.03 15.63
C LEU A 212 64.86 17.31 16.93
N GLN A 213 64.45 16.05 17.13
CA GLN A 213 64.82 15.24 18.31
C GLN A 213 66.24 14.67 18.24
N SER A 214 66.90 14.74 17.07
CA SER A 214 68.27 14.24 16.85
C SER A 214 69.36 15.33 16.99
N LEU A 215 68.96 16.57 17.26
CA LEU A 215 69.78 17.73 17.61
C LEU A 215 69.92 17.88 19.13
#